data_AF-A0A956QAC0-F1
#
_entry.id   AF-A0A956QAC0-F1
#
_cell.length_a   1.000
_cell.length_b   1.000
_cell.length_c   1.000
_cell.angle_alpha   90.00
_cell.angle_beta   90.00
_cell.angle_gamma   90.00
#
_symmetry.space_group_name_H-M   'P 1'
#
loop_
_entity.id
_entity.type
_entity.pdbx_description
1 polymer ?
#
loop_
_entity_poly.entity_id
_entity_poly.type
_entity_poly.pdbx_seq_one_letter_code
_entity_poly.pdbx_strand_id
1 'polypeptide(L)'
;MRESELVNAFQAAFLKRCPACGQDLPMSASECSGCGGDLPREEESAPLSFLHQAGLESLRPDSSEGSTNLRTLRRCLEGVQKQTMSLVEYLDQVGEVYDEVTNNLELLTSPIIVESLKEQDDSLVAIHGRAVAALQAFQAGCELMMGYAGDKDFSPAEQGLQQVELALAEVDESELSASEALAEIE
;
A
#
# COMPACT_ATOMS: atom_id res chain seq x y z
N MET A 1 -14.37 12.28 7.06
CA MET A 1 -13.56 11.68 8.13
C MET A 1 -12.86 12.82 8.86
N ARG A 2 -12.80 12.82 10.19
CA ARG A 2 -12.07 13.84 10.95
C ARG A 2 -10.59 13.47 11.03
N GLU A 3 -9.71 14.46 11.05
CA GLU A 3 -8.24 14.31 11.11
C GLU A 3 -7.76 13.37 12.23
N SER A 4 -8.42 13.40 13.39
CA SER A 4 -8.15 12.49 14.51
C SER A 4 -8.48 11.02 14.22
N GLU A 5 -9.47 10.74 13.35
CA GLU A 5 -9.84 9.37 12.98
C GLU A 5 -8.80 8.75 12.04
N LEU A 6 -8.21 9.56 11.15
CA LEU A 6 -7.14 9.15 10.24
C LEU A 6 -5.84 8.84 10.99
N VAL A 7 -5.48 9.68 11.97
CA VAL A 7 -4.30 9.45 12.82
C VAL A 7 -4.46 8.18 13.65
N ASN A 8 -5.64 7.97 14.25
CA ASN A 8 -5.90 6.76 15.02
C ASN A 8 -5.87 5.49 14.15
N ALA A 9 -6.41 5.55 12.92
CA ALA A 9 -6.37 4.43 11.99
C ALA A 9 -4.93 4.11 11.54
N PHE A 10 -4.14 5.14 11.23
CA PHE A 10 -2.73 4.98 10.89
C PHE A 10 -1.90 4.42 12.05
N GLN A 11 -2.08 4.98 13.25
CA GLN A 11 -1.40 4.49 14.46
C GLN A 11 -1.78 3.02 14.75
N ALA A 12 -3.04 2.62 14.56
CA ALA A 12 -3.45 1.23 14.74
C ALA A 12 -2.84 0.27 13.72
N ALA A 13 -2.48 0.75 12.52
CA ALA A 13 -1.91 -0.07 11.46
C ALA A 13 -0.38 -0.26 11.57
N PHE A 14 0.32 0.69 12.20
CA PHE A 14 1.78 0.69 12.32
C PHE A 14 2.32 0.58 13.75
N LEU A 15 1.49 0.85 14.76
CA LEU A 15 1.89 0.87 16.15
C LEU A 15 1.03 -0.08 16.98
N LYS A 16 1.67 -0.85 17.85
CA LYS A 16 1.01 -1.54 18.95
C LYS A 16 1.21 -0.78 20.24
N ARG A 17 0.17 -0.78 21.07
CA ARG A 17 0.20 -0.14 22.37
C ARG A 17 0.67 -1.14 23.43
N CYS A 18 1.70 -0.78 24.20
CA CYS A 18 2.17 -1.60 25.31
C CYS A 18 1.04 -1.79 26.34
N PRO A 19 0.67 -3.03 26.68
CA PRO A 19 -0.40 -3.28 27.64
C PRO A 19 0.00 -2.88 29.07
N ALA A 20 1.30 -2.82 29.37
CA ALA A 20 1.80 -2.53 30.72
C ALA A 20 1.88 -1.03 31.02
N CYS A 21 2.39 -0.22 30.08
CA CYS A 21 2.59 1.22 30.31
C CYS A 21 1.77 2.12 29.39
N GLY A 22 1.09 1.56 28.38
CA GLY A 22 0.27 2.33 27.45
C GLY A 22 1.05 3.15 26.42
N GLN A 23 2.37 2.94 26.31
CA GLN A 23 3.19 3.57 25.28
C GLN A 23 2.95 2.92 23.92
N ASP A 24 2.84 3.75 22.88
CA ASP A 24 2.72 3.29 21.50
C ASP A 24 4.11 2.97 20.94
N LEU A 25 4.24 1.78 20.34
CA LEU A 25 5.49 1.21 19.88
C LEU A 25 5.32 0.65 18.46
N PRO A 26 6.39 0.57 17.67
CA PRO A 26 6.35 -0.11 16.38
C PRO A 26 5.79 -1.53 16.49
N MET A 27 5.01 -1.99 15.51
CA MET A 27 4.52 -3.38 15.46
C MET A 27 5.66 -4.41 15.57
N SER A 28 6.85 -4.08 15.04
CA SER A 28 8.06 -4.91 15.10
C SER A 28 8.74 -4.96 16.48
N ALA A 29 8.38 -4.08 17.42
CA ALA A 29 9.04 -4.02 18.72
C ALA A 29 8.78 -5.30 19.54
N SER A 30 9.83 -6.02 19.93
CA SER A 30 9.71 -7.17 20.85
C SER A 30 9.70 -6.75 22.32
N GLU A 31 10.25 -5.57 22.63
CA GLU A 31 10.36 -5.03 23.99
C GLU A 31 9.85 -3.59 24.02
N CYS A 32 9.17 -3.22 25.10
CA CYS A 32 8.69 -1.86 25.30
C CYS A 32 9.82 -0.93 25.77
N SER A 33 10.19 0.06 24.96
CA SER A 33 11.20 1.06 25.32
C SER A 33 10.81 1.97 26.50
N GLY A 34 9.53 2.01 26.89
CA GLY A 34 9.03 2.78 28.03
C GLY A 34 9.15 2.10 29.38
N CYS A 35 8.82 0.81 29.42
CA CYS A 35 8.78 0.06 30.68
C CYS A 35 9.74 -1.13 30.74
N GLY A 36 10.49 -1.39 29.67
CA GLY A 36 11.37 -2.56 29.54
C GLY A 36 10.63 -3.89 29.62
N GLY A 37 9.32 -3.88 29.36
CA GLY A 37 8.48 -5.07 29.43
C GLY A 37 8.45 -5.77 28.07
N ASP A 38 8.54 -7.09 28.08
CA ASP A 38 8.36 -7.90 26.88
C ASP A 38 6.96 -7.67 26.30
N LEU A 39 6.92 -7.35 25.01
CA LEU A 39 5.67 -7.22 24.29
C LEU A 39 5.28 -8.60 23.77
N PRO A 40 4.03 -9.06 23.98
CA PRO A 40 3.60 -10.31 23.38
C PRO A 40 3.83 -10.22 21.86
N ARG A 41 4.65 -11.15 21.33
CA ARG A 41 4.59 -11.47 19.90
C ARG A 41 3.15 -11.93 19.68
N GLU A 42 2.39 -11.22 18.85
CA GLU A 42 1.15 -11.79 18.34
C GLU A 42 1.56 -13.06 17.60
N GLU A 43 1.33 -14.22 18.24
CA GLU A 43 1.48 -15.51 17.60
C GLU A 43 0.48 -15.58 16.46
N GLU A 44 0.99 -15.82 15.25
CA GLU A 44 0.26 -16.24 14.06
C GLU A 44 -0.73 -15.21 13.46
N SER A 45 -0.17 -14.14 12.91
CA SER A 45 -0.43 -13.89 11.48
C SER A 45 0.93 -13.71 10.83
N ALA A 46 1.19 -14.40 9.71
CA ALA A 46 2.38 -14.20 8.88
C ALA A 46 2.73 -12.70 8.80
N PRO A 47 4.01 -12.31 8.78
CA PRO A 47 4.42 -10.90 8.79
C PRO A 47 3.52 -10.14 7.84
N LEU A 48 2.61 -9.33 8.40
CA LEU A 48 1.59 -8.65 7.60
C LEU A 48 2.37 -7.87 6.57
N SER A 49 2.14 -8.16 5.29
CA SER A 49 2.83 -7.47 4.21
C SER A 49 2.85 -5.97 4.47
N PHE A 50 3.91 -5.28 4.13
CA PHE A 50 3.99 -3.85 4.32
C PHE A 50 2.82 -3.08 3.66
N LEU A 51 2.23 -3.60 2.58
CA LEU A 51 0.96 -3.11 2.06
C LEU A 51 -0.19 -3.27 3.06
N HIS A 52 -0.28 -4.40 3.77
CA HIS A 52 -1.25 -4.61 4.85
C HIS A 52 -1.04 -3.64 6.02
N GLN A 53 0.21 -3.39 6.43
CA GLN A 53 0.51 -2.38 7.47
C GLN A 53 0.17 -0.96 7.01
N ALA A 54 0.30 -0.66 5.71
CA ALA A 54 -0.09 0.61 5.11
C ALA A 54 -1.59 0.76 4.82
N GLY A 55 -2.42 -0.26 5.10
CA GLY A 55 -3.84 -0.27 4.73
C GLY A 55 -4.10 -0.37 3.22
N LEU A 56 -3.10 -0.83 2.46
CA LEU A 56 -3.06 -0.93 1.00
C LEU A 56 -3.28 -2.36 0.49
N GLU A 57 -3.98 -3.19 1.27
CA GLU A 57 -4.33 -4.57 0.92
C GLU A 57 -5.07 -4.66 -0.42
N SER A 58 -5.75 -3.57 -0.80
CA SER A 58 -6.49 -3.45 -2.06
C SER A 58 -5.64 -3.50 -3.33
N LEU A 59 -4.34 -3.34 -3.20
CA LEU A 59 -3.43 -3.27 -4.35
C LEU A 59 -2.90 -4.64 -4.78
N ARG A 60 -2.94 -5.65 -3.90
CA ARG A 60 -2.38 -6.98 -4.17
C ARG A 60 -3.41 -7.96 -4.73
N PRO A 61 -2.99 -8.90 -5.58
CA PRO A 61 -3.88 -9.91 -6.13
C PRO A 61 -4.31 -11.01 -5.14
N ASP A 62 -3.65 -11.18 -3.99
CA ASP A 62 -3.72 -12.40 -3.16
C ASP A 62 -4.16 -12.22 -1.69
N SER A 63 -4.98 -11.21 -1.36
CA SER A 63 -5.82 -11.32 -0.14
C SER A 63 -7.15 -12.00 -0.51
N SER A 64 -7.45 -13.12 0.12
CA SER A 64 -8.64 -13.93 -0.14
C SER A 64 -9.96 -13.21 0.15
N GLU A 65 -9.93 -12.00 0.73
CA GLU A 65 -11.10 -11.21 1.07
C GLU A 65 -10.85 -9.69 0.89
N GLY A 66 -10.63 -9.24 -0.35
CA GLY A 66 -10.67 -7.81 -0.74
C GLY A 66 -9.33 -7.09 -0.55
N SER A 67 -8.73 -6.44 -1.56
CA SER A 67 -9.30 -5.84 -2.78
C SER A 67 -8.36 -6.02 -4.00
N THR A 68 -8.85 -5.62 -5.17
CA THR A 68 -8.65 -6.23 -6.48
C THR A 68 -8.07 -5.27 -7.52
N ASN A 69 -7.39 -4.19 -7.13
CA ASN A 69 -7.12 -3.08 -8.05
C ASN A 69 -6.28 -3.48 -9.26
N LEU A 70 -5.15 -4.18 -9.06
CA LEU A 70 -4.37 -4.73 -10.20
C LEU A 70 -5.21 -5.69 -11.05
N ARG A 71 -6.06 -6.52 -10.43
CA ARG A 71 -6.94 -7.46 -11.14
C ARG A 71 -8.00 -6.71 -11.96
N THR A 72 -8.56 -5.64 -11.42
CA THR A 72 -9.50 -4.74 -12.10
C THR A 72 -8.82 -4.11 -13.31
N LEU A 73 -7.63 -3.54 -13.15
CA LEU A 73 -6.88 -2.91 -14.25
C LEU A 73 -6.55 -3.92 -15.36
N ARG A 74 -6.08 -5.13 -15.02
CA ARG A 74 -5.86 -6.24 -15.98
C ARG A 74 -7.14 -6.59 -16.74
N ARG A 75 -8.27 -6.74 -16.03
CA ARG A 75 -9.58 -7.03 -16.63
C ARG A 75 -10.04 -5.91 -17.54
N CYS A 76 -9.80 -4.65 -17.19
CA CYS A 76 -10.16 -3.50 -18.01
C CYS A 76 -9.40 -3.52 -19.34
N LEU A 77 -8.08 -3.69 -19.30
CA LEU A 77 -7.25 -3.79 -20.51
C LEU A 77 -7.69 -4.98 -21.39
N GLU A 78 -7.86 -6.15 -20.80
CA GLU A 78 -8.33 -7.35 -21.52
C GLU A 78 -9.71 -7.11 -22.15
N GLY A 79 -10.61 -6.42 -21.43
CA GLY A 79 -11.95 -6.10 -21.89
C GLY A 79 -11.98 -5.22 -23.12
N VAL A 80 -11.17 -4.15 -23.16
CA VAL A 80 -11.08 -3.26 -24.33
C VAL A 80 -10.37 -3.94 -25.50
N GLN A 81 -9.33 -4.73 -25.24
CA GLN A 81 -8.63 -5.51 -26.29
C GLN A 81 -9.54 -6.55 -26.95
N LYS A 82 -10.41 -7.21 -26.17
CA LYS A 82 -11.36 -8.21 -26.67
C LYS A 82 -12.70 -7.62 -27.12
N GLN A 83 -12.87 -6.30 -27.06
CA GLN A 83 -14.12 -5.61 -27.39
C GLN A 83 -15.32 -6.10 -26.56
N THR A 84 -15.08 -6.54 -25.33
CA THR A 84 -16.11 -6.96 -24.37
C THR A 84 -16.44 -5.87 -23.34
N MET A 85 -15.75 -4.73 -23.43
CA MET A 85 -15.92 -3.55 -22.58
C MET A 85 -15.88 -2.29 -23.45
N SER A 86 -16.75 -1.33 -23.17
CA SER A 86 -16.75 -0.03 -23.83
C SER A 86 -15.65 0.90 -23.27
N LEU A 87 -15.28 1.94 -24.02
CA LEU A 87 -14.33 2.95 -23.52
C LEU A 87 -14.83 3.63 -22.24
N VAL A 88 -16.14 3.90 -22.15
CA VAL A 88 -16.72 4.56 -20.97
C VAL A 88 -16.58 3.66 -19.74
N GLU A 89 -16.96 2.39 -19.85
CA GLU A 89 -16.81 1.43 -18.74
C GLU A 89 -15.35 1.23 -18.33
N TYR A 90 -14.42 1.25 -19.29
CA TYR A 90 -12.99 1.19 -19.03
C TYR A 90 -12.51 2.40 -18.22
N LEU A 91 -12.83 3.62 -18.67
CA LEU A 91 -12.39 4.84 -18.02
C LEU A 91 -13.00 4.98 -16.62
N ASP A 92 -14.27 4.60 -16.45
CA ASP A 92 -14.94 4.61 -15.14
C ASP A 92 -14.22 3.67 -14.16
N GLN A 93 -13.93 2.42 -14.55
CA GLN A 93 -13.29 1.46 -13.64
C GLN A 93 -11.82 1.79 -13.35
N VAL A 94 -11.07 2.29 -14.34
CA VAL A 94 -9.68 2.75 -14.10
C VAL A 94 -9.69 4.00 -13.21
N GLY A 95 -10.66 4.89 -13.40
CA GLY A 95 -10.86 6.09 -12.58
C GLY A 95 -11.18 5.76 -11.12
N GLU A 96 -12.06 4.79 -10.86
CA GLU A 96 -12.34 4.33 -9.48
C GLU A 96 -11.07 3.85 -8.76
N VAL A 97 -10.22 3.09 -9.46
CA VAL A 97 -8.93 2.65 -8.92
C VAL A 97 -7.98 3.83 -8.70
N TYR A 98 -7.93 4.78 -9.65
CA TYR A 98 -7.13 6.00 -9.52
C TYR A 98 -7.53 6.83 -8.30
N ASP A 99 -8.83 7.03 -8.08
CA ASP A 99 -9.34 7.80 -6.94
C ASP A 99 -9.01 7.11 -5.61
N GLU A 100 -9.13 5.78 -5.53
CA GLU A 100 -8.74 5.03 -4.32
C GLU A 100 -7.24 5.20 -4.02
N VAL A 101 -6.39 5.01 -5.03
CA VAL A 101 -4.92 5.18 -4.90
C VAL A 101 -4.57 6.61 -4.49
N THR A 102 -5.25 7.60 -5.07
CA THR A 102 -5.06 9.02 -4.76
C THR A 102 -5.42 9.31 -3.30
N ASN A 103 -6.57 8.83 -2.82
CA ASN A 103 -6.98 8.99 -1.43
C ASN A 103 -5.99 8.35 -0.45
N ASN A 104 -5.45 7.18 -0.80
CA ASN A 104 -4.43 6.50 0.00
C ASN A 104 -3.10 7.28 0.02
N LEU A 105 -2.71 7.86 -1.11
CA LEU A 105 -1.52 8.70 -1.21
C LEU A 105 -1.66 9.98 -0.40
N GLU A 106 -2.80 10.67 -0.49
CA GLU A 106 -3.10 11.86 0.33
C GLU A 106 -3.03 11.55 1.82
N LEU A 107 -3.55 10.39 2.22
CA LEU A 107 -3.45 9.93 3.60
C LEU A 107 -1.98 9.77 4.01
N LEU A 108 -1.22 8.95 3.31
CA LEU A 108 0.17 8.64 3.68
C LEU A 108 1.09 9.86 3.60
N THR A 109 0.85 10.79 2.67
CA THR A 109 1.64 12.02 2.55
C THR A 109 1.19 13.14 3.49
N SER A 110 0.18 12.90 4.34
CA SER A 110 -0.28 13.86 5.34
C SER A 110 0.87 14.33 6.24
N PRO A 111 1.02 15.65 6.48
CA PRO A 111 2.07 16.20 7.33
C PRO A 111 2.12 15.56 8.73
N ILE A 112 0.96 15.23 9.29
CA ILE A 112 0.87 14.61 10.62
C ILE A 112 1.49 13.22 10.63
N ILE A 113 1.23 12.43 9.60
CA ILE A 113 1.79 11.07 9.48
C ILE A 113 3.30 11.15 9.29
N VAL A 114 3.75 12.02 8.40
CA VAL A 114 5.17 12.22 8.11
C VAL A 114 5.93 12.72 9.34
N GLU A 115 5.35 13.66 10.12
CA GLU A 115 5.95 14.15 11.36
C GLU A 115 6.00 13.06 12.44
N SER A 116 4.90 12.33 12.63
CA SER A 116 4.82 11.21 13.59
C SER A 116 5.88 10.13 13.31
N LEU A 117 6.15 9.83 12.04
CA LEU A 117 7.15 8.83 11.65
C LEU A 117 8.59 9.29 11.93
N LYS A 118 8.89 10.59 11.76
CA LYS A 118 10.23 11.15 12.01
C LYS A 118 10.65 11.08 13.47
N GLU A 119 9.71 11.03 14.40
CA GLU A 119 9.97 10.94 15.83
C GLU A 119 10.24 9.51 16.32
N GLN A 120 10.12 8.51 15.43
CA GLN A 120 10.21 7.10 15.80
C GLN A 120 11.53 6.44 15.41
N ASP A 121 11.64 5.96 14.18
CA ASP A 121 12.74 5.09 13.73
C ASP A 121 13.03 5.31 12.24
N ASP A 122 14.31 5.44 11.89
CA ASP A 122 14.76 5.70 10.51
C ASP A 122 14.33 4.59 9.52
N SER A 123 14.20 3.34 9.99
CA SER A 123 13.72 2.23 9.17
C SER A 123 12.25 2.38 8.82
N LEU A 124 11.41 2.89 9.74
CA LEU A 124 9.99 3.15 9.49
C LEU A 124 9.80 4.31 8.50
N VAL A 125 10.64 5.34 8.59
CA VAL A 125 10.64 6.44 7.60
C VAL A 125 11.02 5.93 6.22
N ALA A 126 12.04 5.06 6.12
CA ALA A 126 12.45 4.46 4.85
C ALA A 126 11.37 3.53 4.26
N ILE A 127 10.74 2.71 5.10
CA ILE A 127 9.61 1.85 4.74
C ILE A 127 8.46 2.71 4.20
N HIS A 128 8.02 3.72 4.95
CA HIS A 128 6.97 4.64 4.53
C HIS A 128 7.30 5.35 3.21
N GLY A 129 8.53 5.84 3.04
CA GLY A 129 8.98 6.48 1.80
C GLY A 129 8.85 5.57 0.58
N ARG A 130 9.17 4.28 0.71
CA ARG A 130 8.95 3.29 -0.37
C ARG A 130 7.46 3.11 -0.68
N ALA A 131 6.58 3.20 0.33
CA ALA A 131 5.14 3.00 0.17
C ALA A 131 4.54 4.11 -0.67
N VAL A 132 4.91 5.33 -0.29
CA VAL A 132 4.53 6.56 -1.00
C VAL A 132 5.03 6.51 -2.44
N ALA A 133 6.29 6.11 -2.66
CA ALA A 133 6.85 6.00 -4.01
C ALA A 133 6.11 4.98 -4.88
N ALA A 134 5.78 3.81 -4.32
CA ALA A 134 5.03 2.78 -5.02
C ALA A 134 3.61 3.24 -5.38
N LEU A 135 2.91 3.91 -4.45
CA LEU A 135 1.59 4.49 -4.71
C LEU A 135 1.63 5.59 -5.78
N GLN A 136 2.67 6.44 -5.77
CA GLN A 136 2.86 7.46 -6.81
C GLN A 136 3.07 6.82 -8.19
N ALA A 137 3.88 5.76 -8.25
CA ALA A 137 4.10 5.01 -9.48
C ALA A 137 2.81 4.31 -9.95
N PHE A 138 2.02 3.75 -9.02
CA PHE A 138 0.71 3.17 -9.29
C PHE A 138 -0.25 4.23 -9.85
N GLN A 139 -0.37 5.37 -9.16
CA GLN A 139 -1.22 6.51 -9.56
C GLN A 139 -0.89 6.95 -10.98
N ALA A 140 0.40 7.18 -11.28
CA ALA A 140 0.86 7.57 -12.60
C ALA A 140 0.58 6.49 -13.66
N GLY A 141 0.66 5.21 -13.30
CA GLY A 141 0.24 4.10 -14.16
C GLY A 141 -1.24 4.17 -14.51
N CYS A 142 -2.11 4.44 -13.54
CA CYS A 142 -3.54 4.67 -13.78
C CYS A 142 -3.80 5.90 -14.69
N GLU A 143 -3.06 6.99 -14.53
CA GLU A 143 -3.17 8.16 -15.41
C GLU A 143 -2.83 7.83 -16.86
N LEU A 144 -1.75 7.06 -17.07
CA LEU A 144 -1.38 6.57 -18.41
C LEU A 144 -2.49 5.69 -18.99
N MET A 145 -3.06 4.80 -18.19
CA MET A 145 -4.19 3.95 -18.60
C MET A 145 -5.39 4.79 -19.04
N MET A 146 -5.77 5.81 -18.27
CA MET A 146 -6.85 6.74 -18.63
C MET A 146 -6.56 7.56 -19.91
N GLY A 147 -5.29 7.61 -20.35
CA GLY A 147 -4.90 8.21 -21.63
C GLY A 147 -5.35 7.42 -22.87
N TYR A 148 -5.84 6.19 -22.72
CA TYR A 148 -6.38 5.40 -23.84
C TYR A 148 -7.66 6.05 -24.41
N ALA A 149 -7.64 6.34 -25.71
CA ALA A 149 -8.69 7.12 -26.38
C ALA A 149 -9.80 6.26 -27.04
N GLY A 150 -9.77 4.94 -26.89
CA GLY A 150 -10.77 4.04 -27.50
C GLY A 150 -10.50 3.65 -28.95
N ASP A 151 -9.29 3.92 -29.45
CA ASP A 151 -8.86 3.49 -30.78
C ASP A 151 -8.16 2.11 -30.74
N LYS A 152 -7.41 1.74 -31.78
CA LYS A 152 -6.71 0.45 -31.84
C LYS A 152 -5.32 0.51 -31.19
N ASP A 153 -4.91 1.66 -30.68
CA ASP A 153 -3.64 1.85 -30.02
C ASP A 153 -3.81 1.70 -28.51
N PHE A 154 -3.57 0.49 -28.01
CA PHE A 154 -3.65 0.18 -26.59
C PHE A 154 -2.39 0.59 -25.82
N SER A 155 -1.39 1.20 -26.47
CA SER A 155 -0.10 1.50 -25.85
C SER A 155 -0.22 2.27 -24.52
N PRO A 156 -1.09 3.29 -24.38
CA PRO A 156 -1.24 3.98 -23.09
C PRO A 156 -1.73 3.04 -21.97
N ALA A 157 -2.72 2.20 -22.29
CA ALA A 157 -3.28 1.23 -21.35
C ALA A 157 -2.29 0.12 -20.97
N GLU A 158 -1.50 -0.36 -21.93
CA GLU A 158 -0.48 -1.39 -21.72
C GLU A 158 0.71 -0.85 -20.90
N GLN A 159 1.21 0.33 -21.25
CA GLN A 159 2.31 0.98 -20.52
C GLN A 159 1.90 1.33 -19.10
N GLY A 160 0.71 1.88 -18.92
CA GLY A 160 0.18 2.21 -17.60
C GLY A 160 0.04 0.97 -16.72
N LEU A 161 -0.52 -0.13 -17.25
CA LEU A 161 -0.62 -1.38 -16.49
C LEU A 161 0.76 -1.96 -16.14
N GLN A 162 1.70 -1.96 -17.09
CA GLN A 162 3.06 -2.43 -16.85
C GLN A 162 3.74 -1.63 -15.72
N GLN A 163 3.53 -0.31 -15.70
CA GLN A 163 4.07 0.55 -14.65
C GLN A 163 3.47 0.22 -13.28
N VAL A 164 2.16 -0.02 -13.20
CA VAL A 164 1.50 -0.48 -11.96
C VAL A 164 2.09 -1.81 -11.49
N GLU A 165 2.27 -2.78 -12.39
CA GLU A 165 2.83 -4.09 -12.07
C GLU A 165 4.25 -4.01 -11.53
N LEU A 166 5.10 -3.15 -12.13
CA LEU A 166 6.46 -2.92 -11.66
C LEU A 166 6.48 -2.26 -10.28
N ALA A 167 5.64 -1.26 -10.06
CA ALA A 167 5.54 -0.59 -8.76
C ALA A 167 5.19 -1.55 -7.63
N LEU A 168 4.28 -2.50 -7.88
CA LEU A 168 3.92 -3.52 -6.90
C LEU A 168 5.03 -4.56 -6.72
N ALA A 169 5.71 -4.98 -7.79
CA ALA A 169 6.82 -5.92 -7.69
C ALA A 169 7.99 -5.37 -6.86
N GLU A 170 8.31 -4.08 -6.99
CA GLU A 170 9.35 -3.43 -6.17
C GLU A 170 8.99 -3.40 -4.68
N VAL A 171 7.70 -3.27 -4.36
CA VAL A 171 7.19 -3.37 -2.99
C VAL A 171 7.34 -4.79 -2.47
N ASP A 172 6.95 -5.79 -3.24
CA ASP A 172 7.05 -7.21 -2.89
C ASP A 172 8.52 -7.62 -2.64
N GLU A 173 9.45 -7.19 -3.49
CA GLU A 173 10.89 -7.47 -3.35
C GLU A 173 11.49 -6.79 -2.11
N SER A 174 11.06 -5.55 -1.84
CA SER A 174 11.48 -4.81 -0.64
C SER A 174 10.98 -5.48 0.65
N GLU A 175 9.77 -6.03 0.64
CA GLU A 175 9.19 -6.79 1.74
C GLU A 175 9.94 -8.09 2.01
N LEU A 176 10.21 -8.86 0.94
CA LEU A 176 10.94 -10.12 1.04
C LEU A 176 12.33 -9.89 1.64
N SER A 177 13.05 -8.90 1.12
CA SER A 177 14.39 -8.52 1.61
C SER A 177 14.38 -8.10 3.09
N ALA A 178 13.36 -7.35 3.51
CA ALA A 178 13.21 -6.94 4.91
C ALA A 178 12.90 -8.12 5.84
N SER A 179 12.07 -9.06 5.37
CA SER A 179 11.73 -10.29 6.09
C SER A 179 12.95 -11.20 6.26
N GLU A 180 13.74 -11.39 5.20
CA GLU A 180 14.96 -12.21 5.22
C GLU A 180 16.02 -11.61 6.16
N ALA A 181 16.24 -10.30 6.12
CA ALA A 181 17.20 -9.62 7.00
C ALA A 181 16.84 -9.75 8.50
N LEU A 182 15.55 -9.84 8.84
CA LEU A 182 15.09 -10.07 10.21
C LEU A 182 15.29 -11.52 10.65
N ALA A 183 15.15 -12.47 9.72
CA ALA A 183 15.35 -13.89 9.99
C ALA A 183 16.84 -14.27 10.21
N GLU A 184 17.79 -13.52 9.64
CA GLU A 184 19.24 -13.74 9.84
C GLU A 184 19.78 -13.21 11.18
N ILE A 185 18.97 -12.46 11.93
CA ILE A 185 19.34 -11.89 13.24
C ILE A 185 18.91 -12.83 14.40
N GLU A 186 18.13 -13.88 14.12
CA GLU A 186 17.80 -14.98 15.05
C GLU A 186 18.85 -16.10 15.06
#